data_AF-A0A2I0JJZ2-F1
#
_entry.id   AF-A0A2I0JJZ2-F1
#
_cell.length_a   1.000
_cell.length_b   1.000
_cell.length_c   1.000
_cell.angle_alpha   90.00
_cell.angle_beta   90.00
_cell.angle_gamma   90.00
#
_symmetry.space_group_name_H-M   'P 1'
#
loop_
_entity.id
_entity.type
_entity.pdbx_description
1 polymer ?
#
loop_
_entity_poly.entity_id
_entity_poly.type
_entity_poly.pdbx_seq_one_letter_code
_entity_poly.pdbx_strand_id
1 'polypeptide(L)'
;MASEVETPDRPEILQERLKSFLRQLQFECAILERIVHKNKNQHRRCGYFQYLLKVRRDFRLLQSAKLEELLNSCFQVISGDKPKQKINLLESLKSRICDSGKPNFMERLLGAARLLSQILLDVVSVFNMVSSLSQERQSVKLTQEGIEIFREYYPINRDYVTLECIWETDKYILVERMHKSEIESFIFM
;
A
#
# COMPACT_ATOMS: atom_id res chain seq x y z
N MET A 1 -29.39 -3.88 26.10
CA MET A 1 -27.99 -3.58 25.72
C MET A 1 -28.07 -2.73 24.47
N ALA A 2 -27.57 -1.50 24.54
CA ALA A 2 -27.77 -0.49 23.52
C ALA A 2 -27.05 -0.88 22.22
N SER A 3 -27.82 -0.90 21.14
CA SER A 3 -27.33 -0.85 19.77
C SER A 3 -26.58 0.45 19.55
N GLU A 4 -25.27 0.38 19.30
CA GLU A 4 -24.49 1.51 18.79
C GLU A 4 -25.03 1.90 17.42
N VAL A 5 -25.77 3.00 17.39
CA VAL A 5 -26.18 3.66 16.16
C VAL A 5 -24.94 4.39 15.65
N GLU A 6 -24.29 3.85 14.62
CA GLU A 6 -23.29 4.56 13.83
C GLU A 6 -23.93 5.85 13.30
N THR A 7 -23.61 6.97 13.95
CA THR A 7 -23.94 8.29 13.43
C THR A 7 -23.16 8.50 12.13
N PRO A 8 -23.79 8.94 11.02
CA PRO A 8 -23.08 9.18 9.78
C PRO A 8 -22.05 10.30 10.04
N ASP A 9 -20.76 9.96 9.88
CA ASP A 9 -19.66 10.92 10.03
C ASP A 9 -19.97 12.17 9.19
N ARG A 10 -19.86 13.35 9.81
CA ARG A 10 -20.04 14.62 9.08
C ARG A 10 -19.02 14.67 7.94
N PRO A 11 -19.40 15.15 6.73
CA PRO A 11 -18.54 15.13 5.55
C PRO A 11 -17.21 15.86 5.75
N GLU A 12 -17.19 16.86 6.63
CA GLU A 12 -16.00 17.62 7.05
C GLU A 12 -14.97 16.74 7.76
N ILE A 13 -15.41 15.88 8.70
CA ILE A 13 -14.55 14.97 9.47
C ILE A 13 -13.92 13.94 8.53
N LEU A 14 -14.73 13.38 7.61
CA LEU A 14 -14.25 12.44 6.60
C LEU A 14 -13.21 13.07 5.68
N GLN A 15 -13.42 14.34 5.29
CA GLN A 15 -12.47 15.06 4.45
C GLN A 15 -11.13 15.28 5.16
N GLU A 16 -11.15 15.68 6.43
CA GLU A 16 -9.93 15.86 7.22
C GLU A 16 -9.17 14.54 7.42
N ARG A 17 -9.91 13.47 7.75
CA ARG A 17 -9.35 12.13 7.92
C ARG A 17 -8.72 11.60 6.63
N LEU A 18 -9.37 11.81 5.49
CA LEU A 18 -8.82 11.37 4.21
C LEU A 18 -7.58 12.19 3.81
N LYS A 19 -7.56 13.48 4.10
CA LYS A 19 -6.38 14.33 3.91
C LYS A 19 -5.20 13.92 4.81
N SER A 20 -5.46 13.44 6.03
CA SER A 20 -4.38 12.93 6.89
C SER A 20 -3.82 11.61 6.34
N PHE A 21 -4.67 10.70 5.86
CA PHE A 21 -4.24 9.46 5.20
C PHE A 21 -3.43 9.72 3.93
N LEU A 22 -3.81 10.70 3.10
CA LEU A 22 -3.02 11.09 1.93
C LEU A 22 -1.62 11.58 2.32
N ARG A 23 -1.50 12.36 3.40
CA ARG A 23 -0.20 12.83 3.90
C ARG A 23 0.66 11.68 4.43
N GLN A 24 0.05 10.74 5.17
CA GLN A 24 0.74 9.52 5.60
C GLN A 24 1.22 8.70 4.41
N LEU A 25 0.38 8.52 3.40
CA LEU A 25 0.73 7.79 2.18
C LEU A 25 1.92 8.43 1.45
N GLN A 26 1.96 9.77 1.36
CA GLN A 26 3.09 10.50 0.78
C GLN A 26 4.39 10.29 1.56
N PHE A 27 4.31 10.28 2.89
CA PHE A 27 5.46 10.01 3.76
C PHE A 27 5.99 8.59 3.56
N GLU A 28 5.11 7.58 3.53
CA GLU A 28 5.48 6.18 3.26
C GLU A 28 6.07 6.00 1.86
N CYS A 29 5.57 6.73 0.85
CA CYS A 29 6.17 6.75 -0.49
C CYS A 29 7.62 7.26 -0.47
N ALA A 30 7.91 8.28 0.35
CA ALA A 30 9.27 8.80 0.48
C ALA A 30 10.20 7.77 1.16
N ILE A 31 9.69 7.00 2.11
CA ILE A 31 10.42 5.87 2.72
C ILE A 31 10.70 4.80 1.67
N LEU A 32 9.68 4.41 0.89
CA LEU A 32 9.83 3.44 -0.19
C LEU A 32 10.92 3.84 -1.19
N GLU A 33 10.96 5.10 -1.64
CA GLU A 33 12.00 5.58 -2.55
C GLU A 33 13.40 5.48 -1.94
N ARG A 34 13.54 5.75 -0.63
CA ARG A 34 14.81 5.56 0.10
C ARG A 34 15.22 4.09 0.16
N ILE A 35 14.28 3.18 0.46
CA ILE A 35 14.52 1.73 0.46
C ILE A 35 14.98 1.26 -0.92
N VAL A 36 14.25 1.64 -1.97
CA VAL A 36 14.58 1.26 -3.35
C VAL A 36 15.95 1.81 -3.75
N HIS A 37 16.26 3.06 -3.40
CA HIS A 37 17.55 3.67 -3.70
C HIS A 37 18.71 2.91 -3.04
N LYS A 38 18.62 2.62 -1.73
CA LYS A 38 19.66 1.91 -0.99
C LYS A 38 19.89 0.48 -1.49
N ASN A 39 18.83 -0.22 -1.87
CA ASN A 39 18.89 -1.64 -2.23
C ASN A 39 19.12 -1.91 -3.72
N LYS A 40 19.15 -0.87 -4.58
CA LYS A 40 19.15 -0.99 -6.05
C LYS A 40 20.28 -1.84 -6.62
N ASN A 41 21.49 -1.73 -6.06
CA ASN A 41 22.67 -2.40 -6.59
C ASN A 41 22.85 -3.81 -6.03
N GLN A 42 22.50 -4.02 -4.75
CA GLN A 42 22.65 -5.31 -4.06
C GLN A 42 21.53 -6.29 -4.42
N HIS A 43 20.30 -5.82 -4.58
CA HIS A 43 19.13 -6.69 -4.71
C HIS A 43 18.50 -6.65 -6.11
N ARG A 44 19.23 -6.18 -7.13
CA ARG A 44 18.71 -5.98 -8.49
C ARG A 44 17.99 -7.20 -9.08
N ARG A 45 18.42 -8.43 -8.74
CA ARG A 45 17.85 -9.69 -9.25
C ARG A 45 16.96 -10.42 -8.23
N CYS A 46 16.70 -9.84 -7.06
CA CYS A 46 15.92 -10.49 -6.01
C CYS A 46 14.41 -10.35 -6.25
N GLY A 47 13.65 -11.41 -5.96
CA GLY A 47 12.19 -11.46 -6.16
C GLY A 47 11.42 -10.37 -5.42
N TYR A 48 11.66 -10.20 -4.11
CA TYR A 48 11.00 -9.14 -3.32
C TYR A 48 11.31 -7.75 -3.86
N PHE A 49 12.53 -7.54 -4.39
CA PHE A 49 12.94 -6.26 -4.94
C PHE A 49 12.22 -5.94 -6.26
N GLN A 50 11.90 -6.94 -7.08
CA GLN A 50 11.05 -6.75 -8.26
C GLN A 50 9.65 -6.28 -7.88
N TYR A 51 9.05 -6.86 -6.83
CA TYR A 51 7.78 -6.40 -6.31
C TYR A 51 7.86 -4.99 -5.69
N LEU A 52 8.94 -4.65 -4.98
CA LEU A 52 9.16 -3.25 -4.53
C LEU A 52 9.22 -2.27 -5.70
N LEU A 53 9.85 -2.64 -6.81
CA LEU A 53 9.87 -1.82 -8.03
C LEU A 53 8.49 -1.70 -8.67
N LYS A 54 7.66 -2.76 -8.60
CA LYS A 54 6.26 -2.73 -9.03
C LYS A 54 5.43 -1.77 -8.17
N VAL A 55 5.48 -1.93 -6.84
CA VAL A 55 4.85 -1.01 -5.87
C VAL A 55 5.24 0.44 -6.15
N ARG A 56 6.53 0.71 -6.41
CA ARG A 56 7.00 2.06 -6.76
C ARG A 56 6.39 2.60 -8.06
N ARG A 57 6.25 1.77 -9.10
CA ARG A 57 5.61 2.18 -10.36
C ARG A 57 4.15 2.54 -10.13
N ASP A 58 3.45 1.70 -9.39
CA ASP A 58 2.03 1.89 -9.10
C ASP A 58 1.80 3.14 -8.25
N PHE A 59 2.66 3.42 -7.27
CA PHE A 59 2.61 4.69 -6.53
C PHE A 59 2.83 5.92 -7.41
N ARG A 60 3.73 5.86 -8.40
CA ARG A 60 3.93 6.98 -9.34
C ARG A 60 2.72 7.20 -10.24
N LEU A 61 2.07 6.12 -10.67
CA LEU A 61 0.79 6.20 -11.40
C LEU A 61 -0.30 6.81 -10.50
N LEU A 62 -0.33 6.44 -9.22
CA LEU A 62 -1.29 6.95 -8.25
C LEU A 62 -1.10 8.45 -7.99
N GLN A 63 0.15 8.91 -7.85
CA GLN A 63 0.48 10.33 -7.73
C GLN A 63 0.05 11.11 -8.99
N SER A 64 0.22 10.51 -10.16
CA SER A 64 -0.21 11.10 -11.44
C SER A 64 -1.73 11.21 -11.56
N ALA A 65 -2.49 10.36 -10.84
CA ALA A 65 -3.95 10.43 -10.82
C ALA A 65 -4.49 11.67 -10.09
N LYS A 66 -3.64 12.34 -9.29
CA LYS A 66 -3.97 13.53 -8.48
C LYS A 66 -5.18 13.30 -7.56
N LEU A 67 -5.06 12.31 -6.69
CA LEU A 67 -6.08 11.90 -5.72
C LEU A 67 -6.70 13.06 -4.94
N GLU A 68 -5.91 14.04 -4.51
CA GLU A 68 -6.41 15.18 -3.74
C GLU A 68 -7.41 16.02 -4.54
N GLU A 69 -7.15 16.28 -5.82
CA GLU A 69 -8.08 16.97 -6.71
C GLU A 69 -9.38 16.16 -6.88
N LEU A 70 -9.26 14.84 -7.11
CA LEU A 70 -10.40 13.94 -7.27
C LEU A 70 -11.29 13.92 -6.02
N LEU A 71 -10.66 13.82 -4.84
CA LEU A 71 -11.37 13.74 -3.56
C LEU A 71 -12.03 15.07 -3.21
N ASN A 72 -11.36 16.20 -3.43
CA ASN A 72 -11.97 17.52 -3.24
C ASN A 72 -13.21 17.69 -4.14
N SER A 73 -13.18 17.21 -5.38
CA SER A 73 -14.36 17.19 -6.25
C SER A 73 -15.47 16.28 -5.70
N CYS A 74 -15.15 15.11 -5.16
CA CYS A 74 -16.15 14.24 -4.50
C CYS A 74 -16.83 14.95 -3.33
N PHE A 75 -16.06 15.59 -2.44
CA PHE A 75 -16.62 16.29 -1.28
C PHE A 75 -17.50 17.47 -1.67
N GLN A 76 -17.15 18.22 -2.72
CA GLN A 76 -18.02 19.29 -3.23
C GLN A 76 -19.38 18.76 -3.70
N VAL A 77 -19.41 17.58 -4.34
CA VAL A 77 -20.66 16.94 -4.77
C VAL A 77 -21.47 16.40 -3.59
N ILE A 78 -20.81 15.75 -2.62
CA ILE A 78 -21.46 15.12 -1.46
C ILE A 78 -22.00 16.17 -0.48
N SER A 79 -21.24 17.22 -0.20
CA SER A 79 -21.63 18.27 0.74
C SER A 79 -22.71 19.21 0.19
N GLY A 80 -23.06 19.09 -1.10
CA GLY A 80 -24.13 19.87 -1.73
C GLY A 80 -23.82 21.37 -1.87
N ASP A 81 -22.59 21.78 -1.58
CA ASP A 81 -22.15 23.17 -1.70
C ASP A 81 -22.18 23.56 -3.18
N LYS A 82 -22.98 24.57 -3.52
CA LYS A 82 -23.34 24.89 -4.92
C LYS A 82 -22.22 25.69 -5.58
N PRO A 83 -21.68 25.25 -6.74
CA PRO A 83 -21.17 26.18 -7.72
C PRO A 83 -22.14 26.29 -8.89
N LYS A 84 -22.16 27.47 -9.51
CA LYS A 84 -22.80 27.75 -10.83
C LYS A 84 -22.26 26.83 -11.97
N GLN A 85 -21.27 25.98 -11.66
CA GLN A 85 -20.62 24.98 -12.50
C GLN A 85 -21.25 23.58 -12.44
N LYS A 86 -22.41 23.42 -11.78
CA LYS A 86 -23.10 22.12 -11.63
C LYS A 86 -23.39 21.45 -12.99
N ILE A 87 -23.59 22.22 -14.06
CA ILE A 87 -23.79 21.69 -15.43
C ILE A 87 -22.49 21.07 -15.98
N ASN A 88 -21.35 21.76 -15.88
CA ASN A 88 -20.07 21.28 -16.41
C ASN A 88 -19.50 20.10 -15.60
N LEU A 89 -19.65 20.13 -14.27
CA LEU A 89 -19.17 19.05 -13.39
C LEU A 89 -20.05 17.80 -13.56
N LEU A 90 -21.38 17.97 -13.63
CA LEU A 90 -22.27 16.87 -13.98
C LEU A 90 -22.07 16.41 -15.43
N GLU A 91 -21.74 17.27 -16.40
CA GLU A 91 -21.36 16.84 -17.76
C GLU A 91 -20.12 15.94 -17.73
N SER A 92 -19.09 16.34 -16.98
CA SER A 92 -17.86 15.53 -16.81
C SER A 92 -18.07 14.22 -16.03
N LEU A 93 -19.17 14.11 -15.27
CA LEU A 93 -19.61 12.90 -14.56
C LEU A 93 -20.61 12.06 -15.38
N LYS A 94 -21.41 12.68 -16.26
CA LYS A 94 -22.57 12.08 -16.97
C LYS A 94 -22.25 11.63 -18.38
N SER A 95 -21.15 12.05 -19.02
CA SER A 95 -20.82 11.58 -20.36
C SER A 95 -20.42 10.10 -20.35
N ARG A 96 -21.42 9.25 -20.51
CA ARG A 96 -21.25 7.89 -21.02
C ARG A 96 -20.40 8.00 -22.29
N ILE A 97 -19.20 7.41 -22.24
CA ILE A 97 -18.30 7.18 -23.37
C ILE A 97 -17.84 8.48 -24.05
N CYS A 98 -16.72 9.05 -23.59
CA CYS A 98 -16.05 10.11 -24.33
C CYS A 98 -15.33 9.52 -25.55
N ASP A 99 -15.74 9.91 -26.76
CA ASP A 99 -15.00 9.72 -28.02
C ASP A 99 -13.64 10.47 -28.05
N SER A 100 -13.20 11.06 -26.93
CA SER A 100 -12.01 11.94 -26.83
C SER A 100 -10.75 11.26 -26.28
N GLY A 101 -10.79 9.95 -25.99
CA GLY A 101 -9.63 9.19 -25.50
C GLY A 101 -9.12 9.58 -24.10
N LYS A 102 -9.77 10.54 -23.42
CA LYS A 102 -9.45 10.95 -22.04
C LYS A 102 -10.42 10.30 -21.05
N PRO A 103 -9.91 9.67 -19.97
CA PRO A 103 -10.77 9.01 -19.00
C PRO A 103 -11.62 10.02 -18.23
N ASN A 104 -12.91 9.72 -18.07
CA ASN A 104 -13.84 10.56 -17.32
C ASN A 104 -13.52 10.52 -15.81
N PHE A 105 -14.18 11.37 -15.02
CA PHE A 105 -13.93 11.47 -13.58
C PHE A 105 -14.12 10.13 -12.86
N MET A 106 -15.20 9.40 -13.18
CA MET A 106 -15.53 8.12 -12.56
C MET A 106 -14.51 7.04 -12.91
N GLU A 107 -14.02 7.01 -14.14
CA GLU A 107 -12.96 6.11 -14.59
C GLU A 107 -11.63 6.40 -13.89
N ARG A 108 -11.29 7.67 -13.68
CA ARG A 108 -10.11 8.07 -12.90
C ARG A 108 -10.23 7.64 -11.44
N LEU A 109 -11.40 7.82 -10.82
CA LEU A 109 -11.65 7.41 -9.45
C LEU A 109 -11.57 5.88 -9.30
N LEU A 110 -12.23 5.14 -10.20
CA LEU A 110 -12.17 3.68 -10.25
C LEU A 110 -10.74 3.18 -10.51
N GLY A 111 -10.00 3.83 -11.41
CA GLY A 111 -8.61 3.53 -11.68
C GLY A 111 -7.73 3.72 -10.44
N ALA A 112 -7.90 4.82 -9.71
CA ALA A 112 -7.18 5.08 -8.47
C ALA A 112 -7.51 4.04 -7.38
N ALA A 113 -8.78 3.67 -7.23
CA ALA A 113 -9.20 2.62 -6.30
C ALA A 113 -8.58 1.26 -6.63
N ARG A 114 -8.62 0.85 -7.91
CA ARG A 114 -7.98 -0.40 -8.37
C ARG A 114 -6.47 -0.39 -8.15
N LEU A 115 -5.83 0.76 -8.38
CA LEU A 115 -4.40 0.92 -8.19
C LEU A 115 -3.99 0.85 -6.72
N LEU A 116 -4.77 1.45 -5.82
CA LEU A 116 -4.60 1.30 -4.36
C LEU A 116 -4.71 -0.17 -3.93
N SER A 117 -5.71 -0.90 -4.45
CA SER A 117 -5.86 -2.33 -4.19
C SER A 117 -4.66 -3.13 -4.69
N GLN A 118 -4.15 -2.84 -5.90
CA GLN A 118 -2.99 -3.51 -6.45
C GLN A 118 -1.73 -3.26 -5.63
N ILE A 119 -1.51 -2.01 -5.21
CA ILE A 119 -0.41 -1.61 -4.33
C ILE A 119 -0.47 -2.39 -3.01
N LEU A 120 -1.65 -2.47 -2.38
CA LEU A 120 -1.83 -3.20 -1.12
C LEU A 120 -1.40 -4.67 -1.27
N LEU A 121 -1.87 -5.35 -2.31
CA LEU A 121 -1.54 -6.76 -2.57
C LEU A 121 -0.03 -6.96 -2.84
N ASP A 122 0.59 -6.05 -3.59
CA ASP A 122 2.02 -6.14 -3.87
C ASP A 122 2.86 -5.85 -2.62
N VAL A 123 2.45 -4.92 -1.77
CA VAL A 123 3.11 -4.65 -0.47
C VAL A 123 3.02 -5.86 0.46
N VAL A 124 1.84 -6.50 0.56
CA VAL A 124 1.66 -7.75 1.33
C VAL A 124 2.57 -8.85 0.80
N SER A 125 2.68 -8.98 -0.52
CA SER A 125 3.58 -9.94 -1.16
C SER A 125 5.06 -9.67 -0.83
N VAL A 126 5.49 -8.39 -0.88
CA VAL A 126 6.85 -7.98 -0.46
C VAL A 126 7.09 -8.36 1.00
N PHE A 127 6.16 -8.02 1.87
CA PHE A 127 6.28 -8.30 3.30
C PHE A 127 6.46 -9.80 3.54
N ASN A 128 5.59 -10.65 2.98
CA ASN A 128 5.66 -12.09 3.16
C ASN A 128 6.96 -12.70 2.60
N MET A 129 7.43 -12.22 1.44
CA MET A 129 8.72 -12.66 0.88
C MET A 129 9.89 -12.27 1.78
N VAL A 130 9.92 -11.04 2.29
CA VAL A 130 10.98 -10.58 3.20
C VAL A 130 10.91 -11.32 4.54
N SER A 131 9.71 -11.56 5.07
CA SER A 131 9.47 -12.35 6.28
C SER A 131 10.00 -13.78 6.11
N SER A 132 9.68 -14.45 5.01
CA SER A 132 10.21 -15.78 4.68
C SER A 132 11.74 -15.78 4.56
N LEU A 133 12.32 -14.82 3.82
CA LEU A 133 13.78 -14.70 3.68
C LEU A 133 14.48 -14.45 5.02
N SER A 134 13.81 -13.80 5.97
CA SER A 134 14.39 -13.52 7.30
C SER A 134 14.51 -14.76 8.19
N GLN A 135 13.77 -15.83 7.88
CA GLN A 135 13.83 -17.10 8.60
C GLN A 135 14.99 -17.99 8.14
N GLU A 136 15.47 -17.77 6.91
CA GLU A 136 16.60 -18.53 6.36
C GLU A 136 17.92 -18.04 6.95
N ARG A 137 18.93 -18.93 7.00
CA ARG A 137 20.30 -18.55 7.38
C ARG A 137 20.82 -17.54 6.37
N GLN A 138 21.12 -16.33 6.83
CA GLN A 138 21.67 -15.29 5.98
C GLN A 138 23.18 -15.20 6.20
N SER A 139 23.94 -15.07 5.11
CA SER A 139 25.36 -14.73 5.19
C SER A 139 25.59 -13.41 4.47
N VAL A 140 26.24 -12.48 5.17
CA VAL A 140 26.62 -11.17 4.61
C VAL A 140 28.11 -11.18 4.40
N LYS A 141 28.54 -11.04 3.15
CA LYS A 141 29.94 -10.83 2.79
C LYS A 141 30.28 -9.34 2.99
N LEU A 142 31.17 -9.06 3.93
CA LEU A 142 31.73 -7.74 4.18
C LEU A 142 33.14 -7.70 3.61
N THR A 143 33.49 -6.62 2.93
CA THR A 143 34.84 -6.41 2.37
C THR A 143 35.41 -5.13 2.95
N GLN A 144 36.50 -5.22 3.70
CA GLN A 144 37.21 -4.06 4.23
C GLN A 144 38.71 -4.24 3.98
N GLU A 145 39.32 -3.30 3.26
CA GLU A 145 40.76 -3.26 2.95
C GLU A 145 41.32 -4.57 2.33
N GLY A 146 40.51 -5.26 1.52
CA GLY A 146 40.90 -6.51 0.86
C GLY A 146 40.65 -7.78 1.68
N ILE A 147 40.16 -7.66 2.92
CA ILE A 147 39.76 -8.80 3.76
C ILE A 147 38.27 -9.07 3.55
N GLU A 148 37.94 -10.32 3.24
CA GLU A 148 36.57 -10.81 3.12
C GLU A 148 36.12 -11.45 4.43
N ILE A 149 35.13 -10.85 5.09
CA ILE A 149 34.52 -11.38 6.33
C ILE A 149 33.10 -11.83 6.01
N PHE A 150 32.78 -13.08 6.30
CA PHE A 150 31.42 -13.60 6.18
C PHE A 150 30.75 -13.55 7.55
N ARG A 151 29.73 -12.70 7.69
CA ARG A 151 28.90 -12.65 8.89
C ARG A 151 27.67 -13.50 8.68
N GLU A 152 27.55 -14.57 9.45
CA GLU A 152 26.38 -15.43 9.44
C GLU A 152 25.36 -14.93 10.47
N TYR A 153 24.13 -14.74 10.03
CA TYR A 153 22.99 -14.39 10.86
C TYR A 153 22.08 -15.60 11.02
N TYR A 154 21.91 -16.02 12.26
CA TYR A 154 21.00 -17.09 12.66
C TYR A 154 19.82 -16.45 13.39
N PRO A 155 18.58 -16.49 12.86
CA PRO A 155 17.42 -16.01 13.59
C PRO A 155 17.22 -16.86 14.86
N ILE A 156 17.35 -16.22 16.02
CA ILE A 156 17.28 -16.85 17.36
C ILE A 156 15.82 -17.20 17.71
N ASN A 157 14.89 -16.34 17.31
CA ASN A 157 13.46 -16.61 17.35
C ASN A 157 12.97 -16.87 15.92
N ARG A 158 12.37 -18.04 15.68
CA ARG A 158 11.78 -18.40 14.39
C ARG A 158 10.28 -18.12 14.33
N ASP A 159 9.72 -17.48 15.35
CA ASP A 159 8.38 -16.91 15.25
C ASP A 159 8.37 -15.86 14.13
N TYR A 160 7.36 -15.94 13.28
CA TYR A 160 7.23 -15.02 12.16
C TYR A 160 5.80 -14.62 11.90
N VAL A 161 5.67 -13.43 11.33
CA VAL A 161 4.39 -12.86 10.93
C VAL A 161 4.21 -13.06 9.43
N THR A 162 3.01 -13.45 9.03
CA THR A 162 2.54 -13.35 7.64
C THR A 162 1.31 -12.46 7.58
N LEU A 163 1.18 -11.73 6.49
CA LEU A 163 0.02 -10.90 6.20
C LEU A 163 -0.84 -11.56 5.13
N GLU A 164 -2.16 -11.50 5.31
CA GLU A 164 -3.15 -11.90 4.33
C GLU A 164 -4.09 -10.74 4.02
N CYS A 165 -4.51 -10.63 2.76
CA CYS A 165 -5.42 -9.60 2.31
C CYS A 165 -6.70 -10.26 1.82
N ILE A 166 -7.77 -10.14 2.60
CA ILE A 166 -9.06 -10.80 2.35
C ILE A 166 -10.05 -9.77 1.81
N TRP A 167 -10.72 -10.07 0.71
CA TRP A 167 -11.82 -9.22 0.22
C TRP A 167 -13.10 -9.57 0.97
N GLU A 168 -13.61 -8.65 1.77
CA GLU A 168 -14.89 -8.75 2.46
C GLU A 168 -15.84 -7.69 1.91
N THR A 169 -16.99 -8.15 1.39
CA THR A 169 -18.08 -7.33 0.82
C THR A 169 -17.63 -6.31 -0.22
N ASP A 170 -17.05 -5.20 0.23
CA ASP A 170 -16.72 -3.97 -0.46
C ASP A 170 -15.32 -3.43 -0.12
N LYS A 171 -14.54 -4.13 0.72
CA LYS A 171 -13.21 -3.68 1.18
C LYS A 171 -12.23 -4.83 1.35
N TYR A 172 -10.94 -4.49 1.34
CA TYR A 172 -9.89 -5.40 1.78
C TYR A 172 -9.69 -5.30 3.29
N ILE A 173 -9.56 -6.47 3.93
CA ILE A 173 -9.15 -6.60 5.32
C ILE A 173 -7.75 -7.21 5.35
N LEU A 174 -6.83 -6.51 6.01
CA LEU A 174 -5.49 -7.00 6.27
C LEU A 174 -5.52 -7.81 7.56
N VAL A 175 -5.17 -9.10 7.46
CA VAL A 175 -5.12 -10.03 8.58
C VAL A 175 -3.67 -10.39 8.86
N GLU A 176 -3.27 -10.21 10.11
CA GLU A 176 -1.97 -10.64 10.61
C GLU A 176 -2.07 -12.06 11.17
N ARG A 177 -1.17 -12.96 10.75
CA ARG A 177 -1.04 -14.30 11.31
C ARG A 177 0.34 -14.48 11.93
N MET A 178 0.34 -14.86 13.20
CA MET A 178 1.51 -15.24 13.96
C MET A 178 1.74 -16.74 13.86
N HIS A 179 2.94 -17.14 13.46
CA HIS A 179 3.37 -18.53 13.44
C HIS A 179 4.43 -18.74 14.49
N LYS A 180 4.21 -19.69 15.40
CA LYS A 180 5.22 -20.12 16.37
C LYS A 180 6.07 -21.22 15.75
N SER A 181 7.38 -21.13 15.89
CA SER A 181 8.24 -22.23 15.47
C SER A 181 8.21 -23.37 16.49
N GLU A 182 7.95 -24.60 16.05
CA GLU A 182 8.05 -25.80 16.88
C GLU A 182 9.52 -26.10 17.22
N ILE A 183 10.08 -25.45 18.24
CA ILE A 183 11.39 -25.81 18.83
C ILE A 183 11.28 -26.13 20.33
N GLU A 184 10.09 -26.06 20.94
CA GLU A 184 9.94 -26.39 22.37
C GLU A 184 9.89 -27.90 22.71
N SER A 185 10.14 -28.82 21.78
CA SER A 185 9.94 -30.27 22.06
C SER A 185 11.19 -31.15 22.00
N PHE A 186 12.40 -30.64 21.71
CA PHE A 186 13.59 -31.51 21.54
C PHE A 186 14.82 -31.15 22.38
N ILE A 187 14.66 -30.43 23.49
CA ILE A 187 15.71 -30.34 24.52
C ILE A 187 15.12 -30.75 25.86
N PHE A 188 14.94 -32.05 26.05
CA PHE A 188 15.13 -32.81 27.30
C PHE A 188 14.93 -34.29 27.01
N MET A 189 15.99 -34.96 26.54
CA MET A 189 16.21 -36.39 26.76
C MET A 189 17.70 -36.69 26.80
#